data_AF-A0A5E4NT43-F1
#
_entry.id   AF-A0A5E4NT43-F1
#
_cell.length_a   1.000
_cell.length_b   1.000
_cell.length_c   1.000
_cell.angle_alpha   90.00
_cell.angle_beta   90.00
_cell.angle_gamma   90.00
#
_symmetry.space_group_name_H-M   'P 1'
#
loop_
_entity.id
_entity.type
_entity.pdbx_description
1 polymer ?
#
loop_
_entity_poly.entity_id
_entity_poly.type
_entity_poly.pdbx_seq_one_letter_code
_entity_poly.pdbx_strand_id
1 'polypeptide(L)' 'MSKWGHKDSPTCDCGHDNQTIHHIVDDCPKGRFNRGIERVHAANNEALEWIRERDIAL' A
#
# COMPACT_ATOMS: atom_id res chain seq x y z
N MET A 1 16.16 -0.44 -3.37
CA MET A 1 15.07 0.56 -3.40
C MET A 1 13.77 -0.14 -3.07
N SER A 2 13.13 0.21 -1.95
CA SER A 2 11.79 -0.28 -1.62
C SER A 2 10.79 0.32 -2.63
N LYS A 3 9.89 -0.52 -3.17
CA LYS A 3 9.09 -0.24 -4.38
C LYS A 3 8.24 1.05 -4.35
N TRP A 4 8.04 1.64 -3.18
CA TRP A 4 7.17 2.79 -2.97
C TRP A 4 7.89 4.03 -2.42
N GLY A 5 9.22 4.00 -2.29
CA GLY A 5 10.01 5.17 -1.82
C GLY A 5 9.74 5.62 -0.38
N HIS A 6 8.79 4.98 0.32
CA HIS A 6 8.32 5.38 1.64
C HIS A 6 9.35 5.11 2.75
N LYS A 7 10.31 4.20 2.53
CA LYS A 7 11.38 3.85 3.47
C LYS A 7 12.55 3.17 2.76
N ASP A 8 13.78 3.41 3.23
CA ASP A 8 14.97 2.67 2.77
C ASP A 8 14.95 1.18 3.20
N SER A 9 14.10 0.84 4.17
CA SER A 9 13.90 -0.53 4.63
C SER A 9 12.84 -1.25 3.79
N PRO A 10 13.04 -2.55 3.46
CA PRO A 10 12.00 -3.37 2.86
C PRO A 10 10.86 -3.70 3.85
N THR A 11 11.06 -3.48 5.15
CA THR A 11 10.08 -3.85 6.20
C THR A 11 8.87 -2.91 6.24
N CYS A 12 7.67 -3.45 6.37
CA CYS A 12 6.45 -2.69 6.59
C CYS A 12 6.40 -2.09 8.00
N ASP A 13 5.75 -0.93 8.16
CA ASP A 13 5.59 -0.31 9.48
C ASP A 13 4.71 -1.11 10.44
N CYS A 14 3.98 -2.11 9.94
CA CYS A 14 3.29 -3.10 10.77
C CYS A 14 4.23 -4.14 11.39
N GLY A 15 5.52 -4.16 11.00
CA GLY A 15 6.52 -5.13 11.44
C GLY A 15 6.74 -6.31 10.48
N HIS A 16 6.06 -6.35 9.33
CA HIS A 16 6.26 -7.39 8.32
C HIS A 16 7.59 -7.21 7.57
N ASP A 17 8.31 -8.29 7.29
CA ASP A 17 9.67 -8.25 6.73
C ASP A 17 9.74 -7.59 5.34
N ASN A 18 8.67 -7.69 4.57
CA ASN A 18 8.61 -7.16 3.20
C ASN A 18 7.33 -6.38 2.90
N GLN A 19 7.47 -5.20 2.32
CA GLN A 19 6.40 -4.34 1.81
C GLN A 19 6.01 -4.74 0.39
N THR A 20 5.27 -5.84 0.25
CA THR A 20 4.66 -6.20 -1.03
C THR A 20 3.30 -5.52 -1.19
N ILE A 21 2.85 -5.31 -2.44
CA ILE A 21 1.51 -4.76 -2.69
C ILE A 21 0.42 -5.66 -2.10
N HIS A 22 0.58 -6.98 -2.20
CA HIS A 22 -0.34 -7.94 -1.56
C HIS A 22 -0.39 -7.73 -0.05
N HIS A 23 0.78 -7.65 0.59
CA HIS A 23 0.82 -7.38 2.02
C HIS A 23 0.13 -6.05 2.36
N ILE A 24 0.46 -4.96 1.65
CA ILE A 24 -0.09 -3.63 1.95
C ILE A 24 -1.61 -3.60 1.75
N VAL A 25 -2.13 -4.21 0.69
CA VAL A 25 -3.55 -4.14 0.30
C VAL A 25 -4.39 -5.13 1.09
N ASP A 26 -3.97 -6.38 1.22
CA ASP A 26 -4.81 -7.46 1.73
C ASP A 26 -4.46 -7.86 3.17
N ASP A 27 -3.18 -7.84 3.55
CA ASP A 27 -2.72 -8.40 4.85
C ASP A 27 -2.43 -7.33 5.92
N CYS A 28 -2.08 -6.10 5.54
CA CYS A 28 -1.47 -5.14 6.45
C CYS A 28 -2.50 -4.55 7.41
N PRO A 29 -2.36 -4.75 8.72
CA PRO A 29 -3.34 -4.26 9.70
C PRO A 29 -3.36 -2.73 9.80
N LYS A 30 -2.26 -2.07 9.47
CA LYS A 30 -2.14 -0.60 9.51
C LYS A 30 -2.57 0.08 8.21
N GLY A 31 -2.66 -0.68 7.12
CA GLY A 31 -2.59 -0.13 5.77
C GLY A 31 -3.49 -0.80 4.75
N ARG A 32 -4.28 -1.83 5.09
CA ARG A 32 -5.10 -2.56 4.11
C ARG A 32 -6.11 -1.70 3.35
N PHE A 33 -6.29 -2.04 2.08
CA PHE A 33 -7.41 -1.56 1.27
C PHE A 33 -8.53 -2.60 1.38
N ASN A 34 -9.56 -2.30 2.16
CA ASN A 34 -10.67 -3.23 2.42
C ASN A 34 -11.51 -3.58 1.18
N ARG A 35 -11.14 -3.12 -0.02
CA ARG A 35 -11.86 -3.32 -1.27
C ARG A 35 -11.13 -4.25 -2.25
N GLY A 36 -9.98 -4.80 -1.85
CA GLY A 36 -9.22 -5.83 -2.57
C GLY A 36 -8.28 -5.29 -3.66
N ILE A 37 -7.26 -6.09 -4.01
CA ILE A 37 -6.21 -5.73 -4.96
C ILE A 37 -6.71 -5.49 -6.40
N GLU A 38 -7.82 -6.12 -6.80
CA GLU A 38 -8.40 -5.97 -8.14
C GLU A 38 -8.74 -4.51 -8.46
N ARG A 39 -9.23 -3.76 -7.46
CA ARG A 39 -9.58 -2.34 -7.63
C ARG A 39 -8.35 -1.45 -7.70
N VAL A 40 -7.27 -1.84 -7.02
CA VAL A 40 -5.96 -1.20 -7.17
C VAL A 40 -5.42 -1.42 -8.58
N HIS A 41 -5.50 -2.64 -9.11
CA HIS A 41 -5.11 -2.94 -10.49
C HIS A 41 -5.95 -2.18 -11.53
N ALA A 42 -7.23 -1.96 -11.25
CA ALA A 42 -8.13 -1.17 -12.10
C ALA A 42 -7.89 0.34 -12.00
N ALA A 43 -7.00 0.80 -11.09
CA ALA A 43 -6.79 2.22 -10.79
C ALA A 43 -8.11 2.99 -10.61
N ASN A 44 -9.09 2.37 -9.95
CA ASN A 44 -10.40 2.97 -9.78
C ASN A 44 -10.33 4.18 -8.82
N ASN A 45 -11.35 5.03 -8.84
CA ASN A 45 -11.36 6.25 -8.03
C ASN A 45 -11.14 5.98 -6.53
N GLU A 46 -11.75 4.92 -5.98
CA GLU A 46 -11.55 4.54 -4.57
C GLU A 46 -10.09 4.16 -4.26
N ALA A 47 -9.44 3.41 -5.15
CA ALA A 47 -8.03 3.05 -4.99
C ALA A 47 -7.12 4.26 -5.15
N LEU A 48 -7.44 5.19 -6.06
CA LEU A 48 -6.70 6.44 -6.22
C LEU A 48 -6.82 7.33 -4.99
N GLU A 49 -8.02 7.48 -4.43
CA GLU A 49 -8.24 8.21 -3.17
C GLU A 49 -7.50 7.54 -2.02
N TRP A 50 -7.60 6.21 -1.90
CA TRP A 50 -6.89 5.44 -0.88
C TRP A 50 -5.35 5.55 -0.98
N ILE A 51 -4.79 5.57 -2.20
CA ILE A 51 -3.35 5.82 -2.43
C ILE A 51 -2.99 7.25 -2.04
N ARG A 52 -3.79 8.25 -2.44
CA ARG A 52 -3.58 9.67 -2.09
C ARG A 52 -3.58 9.91 -0.59
N GLU A 53 -4.49 9.27 0.15
CA GLU A 53 -4.55 9.34 1.60
C GLU A 53 -3.33 8.68 2.28
N ARG A 54 -2.67 7.74 1.60
CA ARG A 54 -1.58 6.95 2.16
C ARG A 54 -0.21 7.54 1.94
N ASP A 55 0.11 8.03 0.74
CA ASP A 55 1.36 8.75 0.49
C ASP A 55 1.47 9.24 -0.96
N ILE A 56 1.25 10.53 -1.22
CA ILE A 56 2.22 11.47 -1.86
C ILE A 56 1.71 12.88 -1.53
N ALA A 57 2.46 13.69 -0.76
CA ALA A 57 2.35 15.14 -0.91
C ALA A 57 2.89 15.44 -2.32
N LEU A 58 1.96 15.59 -3.27
CA LEU A 58 2.23 15.84 -4.70
C LEU A 58 3.29 16.92 -4.92
#